data_AF-A0A961XRB0-F1
#
_entry.id   AF-A0A961XRB0-F1
#
_cell.length_a   1.000
_cell.length_b   1.000
_cell.length_c   1.000
_cell.angle_alpha   90.00
_cell.angle_beta   90.00
_cell.angle_gamma   90.00
#
_symmetry.space_group_name_H-M   'P 1'
#
loop_
_entity.id
_entity.type
_entity.pdbx_description
1 polymer ?
#
loop_
_entity_poly.entity_id
_entity_poly.type
_entity_poly.pdbx_seq_one_letter_code
_entity_poly.pdbx_strand_id
1 'polypeptide(L)'
;KRYLENPDDPMAFEGTAVVFDGPEDFHHRVDDPSLGITEHSILFMRGTGPIGYPGGAEVVNMRPPAYLLKRGIHALPCIGDGRQSGTSGSPSILNASPEAAAGGGLALLKSGDRVRVDLRRCEVNVLVDETEWADRRQALEAEGGYKVPENQTPWQKIFRENVGQFDKGMVLDGAPDFRSVASKFTPRNNH
;
A
#
# COMPACT_ATOMS: atom_id res chain seq x y z
N LYS A 1 8.28 11.15 20.00
CA LYS A 1 7.50 11.23 21.25
C LYS A 1 6.47 10.11 21.35
N ARG A 2 5.26 10.20 20.77
CA ARG A 2 4.19 9.20 21.00
C ARG A 2 4.59 7.75 20.69
N TYR A 3 5.25 7.50 19.56
CA TYR A 3 5.50 6.13 19.08
C TYR A 3 6.90 5.60 19.40
N LEU A 4 7.95 6.41 19.24
CA LEU A 4 9.34 5.90 19.15
C LEU A 4 10.20 6.12 20.40
N GLU A 5 9.64 6.66 21.49
CA GLU A 5 10.40 7.04 22.70
C GLU A 5 10.12 6.13 23.91
N ASN A 6 9.66 4.90 23.69
CA ASN A 6 9.63 3.91 24.77
C ASN A 6 11.08 3.59 25.19
N PRO A 7 11.48 3.83 26.46
CA PRO A 7 12.85 3.55 26.91
C PRO A 7 13.22 2.06 26.85
N ASP A 8 12.23 1.18 27.01
CA ASP A 8 12.44 -0.28 26.99
C ASP A 8 12.43 -0.86 25.56
N ASP A 9 11.91 -0.11 24.59
CA ASP A 9 11.82 -0.52 23.17
C ASP A 9 11.96 0.70 22.24
N PRO A 10 13.15 1.34 22.19
CA PRO A 10 13.33 2.60 21.49
C PRO A 10 13.31 2.41 19.98
N MET A 11 12.67 3.34 19.26
CA MET A 11 12.49 3.30 17.79
C MET A 11 11.57 2.18 17.28
N ALA A 12 10.79 1.56 18.15
CA ALA A 12 9.77 0.61 17.78
C ALA A 12 8.43 0.93 18.47
N PHE A 13 7.34 0.49 17.85
CA PHE A 13 6.00 0.57 18.43
C PHE A 13 5.09 -0.52 17.87
N GLU A 14 4.00 -0.75 18.58
CA GLU A 14 2.91 -1.57 18.11
C GLU A 14 1.63 -0.76 17.95
N GLY A 15 0.80 -1.15 17.00
CA GLY A 15 -0.50 -0.55 16.77
C GLY A 15 -1.48 -1.52 16.13
N THR A 16 -2.74 -1.11 16.12
CA THR A 16 -3.83 -1.89 15.51
C THR A 16 -4.05 -1.43 14.07
N ALA A 17 -4.05 -2.37 13.12
CA ALA A 17 -4.32 -2.09 11.72
C ALA A 17 -5.77 -1.62 11.51
N VAL A 18 -5.93 -0.58 10.70
CA VAL A 18 -7.22 -0.13 10.16
C VAL A 18 -7.05 -0.04 8.66
N VAL A 19 -7.67 -0.99 7.95
CA VAL A 19 -7.48 -1.17 6.51
C VAL A 19 -8.56 -0.43 5.73
N PHE A 20 -8.14 0.26 4.67
CA PHE A 20 -9.00 0.87 3.66
C PHE A 20 -8.63 0.34 2.27
N ASP A 21 -9.64 -0.03 1.51
CA ASP A 21 -9.55 -0.51 0.13
C ASP A 21 -9.78 0.66 -0.83
N GLY A 22 -8.74 1.45 -1.07
CA GLY A 22 -8.77 2.65 -1.91
C GLY A 22 -9.23 3.95 -1.21
N PRO A 23 -9.04 5.11 -1.86
CA PRO A 23 -9.36 6.42 -1.29
C PRO A 23 -10.86 6.65 -1.11
N GLU A 24 -11.72 6.07 -1.95
CA GLU A 24 -13.17 6.16 -1.81
C GLU A 24 -13.64 5.53 -0.51
N ASP A 25 -13.14 4.33 -0.19
CA ASP A 25 -13.43 3.62 1.06
C ASP A 25 -12.91 4.39 2.28
N PHE A 26 -11.70 4.94 2.18
CA PHE A 26 -11.15 5.83 3.20
C PHE A 26 -12.04 7.05 3.45
N HIS A 27 -12.44 7.77 2.39
CA HIS A 27 -13.27 8.96 2.53
C HIS A 27 -14.65 8.66 3.10
N HIS A 28 -15.22 7.49 2.80
CA HIS A 28 -16.50 7.06 3.35
C HIS A 28 -16.43 6.68 4.83
N ARG A 29 -15.37 5.98 5.26
CA ARG A 29 -15.34 5.36 6.58
C ARG A 29 -14.45 6.03 7.62
N VAL A 30 -13.48 6.87 7.25
CA VAL A 30 -12.48 7.40 8.20
C VAL A 30 -13.08 8.10 9.42
N ASP A 31 -14.21 8.79 9.27
CA ASP A 31 -14.86 9.51 10.37
C ASP A 31 -15.93 8.68 11.10
N ASP A 32 -16.15 7.42 10.72
CA ASP A 32 -17.08 6.52 11.40
C ASP A 32 -16.50 6.09 12.76
N PRO A 33 -17.12 6.48 13.89
CA PRO A 33 -16.65 6.10 15.22
C PRO A 33 -16.72 4.58 15.47
N SER A 34 -17.51 3.83 14.70
CA SER A 34 -17.61 2.37 14.82
C SER A 34 -16.29 1.65 14.49
N LEU A 35 -15.41 2.29 13.70
CA LEU A 35 -14.07 1.76 13.39
C LEU A 35 -13.13 1.74 14.60
N GLY A 36 -13.46 2.47 15.68
CA GLY A 36 -12.67 2.46 16.90
C GLY A 36 -11.22 2.95 16.73
N ILE A 37 -10.95 3.82 15.74
CA ILE A 37 -9.60 4.31 15.46
C ILE A 37 -9.11 5.14 16.65
N THR A 38 -7.94 4.79 17.18
CA THR A 38 -7.30 5.44 18.33
C THR A 38 -5.99 6.11 17.93
N GLU A 39 -5.33 6.77 18.88
CA GLU A 39 -3.99 7.34 18.66
C GLU A 39 -2.89 6.27 18.49
N HIS A 40 -3.19 5.00 18.77
CA HIS A 40 -2.30 3.86 18.56
C HIS A 40 -2.70 3.00 17.34
N SER A 41 -3.67 3.44 16.54
CA SER A 41 -4.02 2.79 15.28
C SER A 41 -3.00 3.11 14.18
N ILE A 42 -2.80 2.17 13.26
CA ILE A 42 -2.00 2.32 12.04
C ILE A 42 -2.97 2.22 10.86
N LEU A 43 -3.01 3.25 10.02
CA LEU A 43 -3.89 3.30 8.87
C LEU A 43 -3.22 2.61 7.68
N PHE A 44 -3.93 1.71 7.02
CA PHE A 44 -3.45 0.99 5.86
C PHE A 44 -4.27 1.35 4.63
N MET A 45 -3.60 1.76 3.55
CA MET A 45 -4.19 2.01 2.24
C MET A 45 -3.71 0.93 1.28
N ARG A 46 -4.60 0.09 0.79
CA ARG A 46 -4.26 -0.98 -0.16
C ARG A 46 -5.11 -0.93 -1.42
N GLY A 47 -4.64 -1.60 -2.48
CA GLY A 47 -5.27 -1.55 -3.80
C GLY A 47 -4.94 -0.26 -4.56
N THR A 48 -3.85 0.40 -4.18
CA THR A 48 -3.44 1.72 -4.69
C THR A 48 -2.09 1.72 -5.40
N GLY A 49 -1.51 0.53 -5.57
CA GLY A 49 -0.25 0.29 -6.28
C GLY A 49 -0.39 0.29 -7.81
N PRO A 50 0.66 -0.17 -8.52
CA PRO A 50 0.71 -0.19 -9.98
C PRO A 50 -0.49 -0.89 -10.64
N ILE A 51 -0.84 -2.09 -10.20
CA ILE A 51 -1.93 -2.88 -10.78
C ILE A 51 -3.27 -2.48 -10.16
N GLY A 52 -3.29 -2.29 -8.83
CA GLY A 52 -4.51 -2.10 -8.06
C GLY A 52 -5.29 -0.86 -8.49
N TYR A 53 -4.63 0.30 -8.52
CA TYR A 53 -5.32 1.57 -8.69
C TYR A 53 -6.01 1.74 -10.05
N PRO A 54 -5.32 1.62 -11.21
CA PRO A 54 -3.89 1.35 -11.50
C PRO A 54 -3.01 2.62 -11.65
N GLY A 55 -1.68 2.45 -11.66
CA GLY A 55 -0.69 3.50 -11.91
C GLY A 55 0.03 4.04 -10.67
N GLY A 56 -0.28 3.49 -9.49
CA GLY A 56 0.37 3.89 -8.24
C GLY A 56 -0.07 5.28 -7.77
N ALA A 57 -1.19 5.37 -7.05
CA ALA A 57 -1.79 6.64 -6.65
C ALA A 57 -1.12 7.28 -5.44
N GLU A 58 -1.18 8.62 -5.34
CA GLU A 58 -0.64 9.39 -4.21
C GLU A 58 -1.69 9.57 -3.10
N VAL A 59 -2.00 8.50 -2.37
CA VAL A 59 -3.14 8.46 -1.43
C VAL A 59 -2.82 7.87 -0.05
N VAL A 60 -1.57 7.47 0.21
CA VAL A 60 -1.17 6.86 1.50
C VAL A 60 -1.05 7.89 2.62
N ASN A 61 -0.98 9.19 2.33
CA ASN A 61 -0.94 10.30 3.29
C ASN A 61 -2.32 10.58 3.91
N MET A 62 -2.89 9.58 4.57
CA MET A 62 -4.20 9.65 5.20
C MET A 62 -4.19 10.58 6.42
N ARG A 63 -5.28 11.31 6.61
CA ARG A 63 -5.51 12.08 7.84
C ARG A 63 -6.10 11.20 8.95
N PRO A 64 -5.90 11.58 10.23
CA PRO A 64 -6.70 11.04 11.31
C PRO A 64 -8.21 11.38 11.18
N PRO A 65 -9.09 10.61 11.84
CA PRO A 65 -10.51 10.96 11.97
C PRO A 65 -10.74 12.31 12.63
N ALA A 66 -11.86 12.97 12.30
CA ALA A 66 -12.20 14.29 12.81
C ALA A 66 -12.23 14.35 14.34
N TYR A 67 -12.66 13.28 15.02
CA TYR A 67 -12.69 13.23 16.47
C TYR A 67 -11.30 13.13 17.12
N LEU A 68 -10.29 12.57 16.43
CA LEU A 68 -8.89 12.59 16.89
C LEU A 68 -8.23 13.94 16.59
N LEU A 69 -8.54 14.55 15.44
CA LEU A 69 -8.09 15.90 15.11
C LEU A 69 -8.55 16.92 16.17
N LYS A 70 -9.81 16.84 16.60
CA LYS A 70 -10.36 17.67 17.70
C LYS A 70 -9.64 17.48 19.04
N ARG A 71 -8.98 16.33 19.24
CA ARG A 71 -8.16 16.01 20.43
C ARG A 71 -6.68 16.41 20.27
N GLY A 72 -6.32 17.08 19.18
CA GLY A 72 -4.93 17.49 18.91
C GLY A 72 -4.04 16.38 18.33
N ILE A 73 -4.63 15.27 17.89
CA ILE A 73 -3.89 14.19 17.20
C ILE A 73 -3.94 14.48 15.70
N HIS A 74 -2.87 15.10 15.18
CA HIS A 74 -2.80 15.56 13.79
C HIS A 74 -2.22 14.55 12.81
N ALA A 75 -1.60 13.47 13.31
CA ALA A 75 -1.02 12.41 12.49
C ALA A 75 -1.16 11.05 13.17
N LEU A 76 -1.39 10.04 12.34
CA LEU A 76 -1.29 8.62 12.66
C LEU A 76 -0.28 7.97 11.69
N PRO A 77 0.39 6.87 12.08
CA PRO A 77 1.20 6.09 11.16
C PRO A 77 0.35 5.58 10.00
N CYS A 78 0.85 5.72 8.78
CA CYS A 78 0.18 5.30 7.56
C CYS A 78 1.10 4.40 6.75
N ILE A 79 0.55 3.31 6.21
CA ILE A 79 1.28 2.33 5.39
C ILE A 79 0.44 2.00 4.16
N GLY A 80 1.06 1.82 3.00
CA GLY A 80 0.30 1.40 1.83
C GLY A 80 1.13 0.96 0.63
N ASP A 81 0.44 0.28 -0.30
CA ASP A 81 1.01 -0.15 -1.58
C ASP A 81 1.03 0.96 -2.64
N GLY A 82 0.43 2.11 -2.35
CA GLY A 82 0.50 3.32 -3.18
C GLY A 82 1.67 4.24 -2.80
N ARG A 83 1.56 5.48 -3.28
CA ARG A 83 2.52 6.58 -3.10
C ARG A 83 1.92 7.68 -2.22
N GLN A 84 2.67 8.77 -2.07
CA GLN A 84 2.16 10.06 -1.61
C GLN A 84 2.86 11.19 -2.35
N SER A 85 2.28 12.39 -2.28
CA SER A 85 2.91 13.59 -2.84
C SER A 85 4.26 13.88 -2.18
N GLY A 86 5.26 14.26 -2.97
CA GLY A 86 6.59 14.66 -2.47
C GLY A 86 6.56 15.89 -1.56
N THR A 87 5.48 16.69 -1.57
CA THR A 87 5.28 17.82 -0.66
C THR A 87 4.56 17.44 0.64
N SER A 88 4.23 16.15 0.83
CA SER A 88 3.56 15.66 2.03
C SER A 88 4.50 15.70 3.24
N GLY A 89 4.01 16.27 4.35
CA GLY A 89 4.68 16.19 5.65
C GLY A 89 4.38 14.91 6.43
N SER A 90 3.62 13.97 5.87
CA SER A 90 3.23 12.73 6.55
C SER A 90 4.38 11.72 6.56
N PRO A 91 4.79 11.18 7.73
CA PRO A 91 5.82 10.15 7.84
C PRO A 91 5.24 8.75 7.53
N SER A 92 4.77 8.57 6.30
CA SER A 92 4.15 7.32 5.83
C SER A 92 5.19 6.31 5.30
N ILE A 93 4.86 5.02 5.37
CA ILE A 93 5.59 3.94 4.70
C ILE A 93 4.86 3.63 3.38
N LEU A 94 5.56 3.75 2.27
CA LEU A 94 4.98 3.79 0.93
C LEU A 94 5.50 2.64 0.07
N ASN A 95 4.93 2.50 -1.13
CA ASN A 95 5.45 1.62 -2.18
C ASN A 95 5.53 0.15 -1.75
N ALA A 96 4.72 -0.26 -0.77
CA ALA A 96 4.75 -1.62 -0.25
C ALA A 96 4.55 -2.63 -1.40
N SER A 97 5.54 -3.49 -1.59
CA SER A 97 5.62 -4.43 -2.71
C SER A 97 5.94 -5.84 -2.18
N PRO A 98 5.31 -6.91 -2.70
CA PRO A 98 4.24 -6.89 -3.70
C PRO A 98 2.97 -6.19 -3.20
N GLU A 99 2.28 -5.46 -4.08
CA GLU A 99 1.02 -4.78 -3.76
C GLU A 99 -0.11 -5.76 -3.49
N ALA A 100 -1.25 -5.29 -2.94
CA ALA A 100 -2.39 -6.17 -2.68
C ALA A 100 -2.95 -6.83 -3.95
N ALA A 101 -3.04 -6.08 -5.05
CA ALA A 101 -3.49 -6.60 -6.35
C ALA A 101 -2.57 -7.67 -6.96
N ALA A 102 -1.31 -7.76 -6.52
CA ALA A 102 -0.37 -8.80 -6.92
C ALA A 102 -0.33 -9.98 -5.92
N GLY A 103 -1.27 -10.05 -4.96
CA GLY A 103 -1.32 -11.09 -3.92
C GLY A 103 -0.31 -10.89 -2.79
N GLY A 104 0.23 -9.69 -2.62
CA GLY A 104 1.12 -9.35 -1.52
C GLY A 104 0.46 -9.43 -0.14
N GLY A 105 1.25 -9.32 0.93
CA GLY A 105 0.75 -9.46 2.31
C GLY A 105 -0.38 -8.49 2.67
N LEU A 106 -0.39 -7.29 2.07
CA LEU A 106 -1.48 -6.31 2.27
C LEU A 106 -2.85 -6.83 1.80
N ALA A 107 -2.91 -7.76 0.84
CA ALA A 107 -4.15 -8.36 0.39
C ALA A 107 -4.85 -9.19 1.49
N LEU A 108 -4.09 -9.69 2.46
CA LEU A 108 -4.58 -10.58 3.52
C LEU A 108 -4.68 -9.87 4.88
N LEU A 109 -4.16 -8.64 4.98
CA LEU A 109 -4.26 -7.83 6.20
C LEU A 109 -5.73 -7.56 6.53
N LYS A 110 -6.10 -7.66 7.80
CA LYS A 110 -7.45 -7.37 8.30
C LYS A 110 -7.38 -6.24 9.34
N SER A 111 -8.41 -5.39 9.36
CA SER A 111 -8.59 -4.43 10.45
C SER A 111 -8.69 -5.17 11.78
N GLY A 112 -7.98 -4.68 12.80
CA GLY A 112 -7.86 -5.34 14.10
C GLY A 112 -6.55 -6.12 14.29
N ASP A 113 -5.83 -6.45 13.21
CA ASP A 113 -4.52 -7.12 13.34
C ASP A 113 -3.54 -6.23 14.11
N ARG A 114 -2.72 -6.85 14.96
CA ARG A 114 -1.60 -6.15 15.61
C ARG A 114 -0.43 -6.05 14.66
N VAL A 115 0.21 -4.89 14.61
CA VAL A 115 1.37 -4.63 13.76
C VAL A 115 2.47 -4.02 14.59
N ARG A 116 3.68 -4.58 14.48
CA ARG A 116 4.91 -4.03 15.03
C ARG A 116 5.70 -3.32 13.93
N VAL A 117 6.10 -2.09 14.21
CA VAL A 117 7.01 -1.30 13.37
C VAL A 117 8.30 -1.11 14.15
N ASP A 118 9.44 -1.52 13.57
CA ASP A 118 10.76 -1.39 14.17
C ASP A 118 11.71 -0.72 13.18
N LEU A 119 12.05 0.55 13.47
CA LEU A 119 12.88 1.36 12.58
C LEU A 119 14.37 1.05 12.70
N ARG A 120 14.82 0.39 13.78
CA ARG A 120 16.23 -0.05 13.89
C ARG A 120 16.47 -1.28 13.03
N ARG A 121 15.48 -2.16 12.97
CA ARG A 121 15.53 -3.37 12.16
C ARG A 121 15.06 -3.16 10.73
N CYS A 122 14.44 -2.02 10.43
CA CYS A 122 13.78 -1.74 9.16
C CYS A 122 12.68 -2.77 8.85
N GLU A 123 11.91 -3.15 9.87
CA GLU A 123 10.88 -4.18 9.79
C GLU A 123 9.50 -3.63 10.10
N VAL A 124 8.51 -4.10 9.35
CA VAL A 124 7.09 -3.96 9.67
C VAL A 124 6.48 -5.36 9.65
N ASN A 125 6.14 -5.88 10.82
CA ASN A 125 5.62 -7.23 10.98
C ASN A 125 4.20 -7.16 11.53
N VAL A 126 3.27 -7.75 10.79
CA VAL A 126 1.93 -8.01 11.31
C VAL A 126 2.03 -9.26 12.19
N LEU A 127 1.61 -9.14 13.44
CA LEU A 127 1.76 -10.14 14.50
C LEU A 127 0.64 -11.17 14.42
N VAL A 128 0.63 -11.92 13.32
CA VAL A 128 -0.34 -12.97 12.99
C VAL A 128 0.45 -14.25 12.73
N ASP A 129 -0.05 -15.37 13.26
CA ASP A 129 0.59 -16.68 13.12
C ASP A 129 0.60 -17.16 11.66
N GLU A 130 1.60 -17.97 11.30
CA GLU A 130 1.77 -18.48 9.93
C GLU A 130 0.55 -19.27 9.42
N THR A 131 -0.16 -19.97 10.31
CA THR A 131 -1.38 -20.72 9.95
C THR A 131 -2.51 -19.78 9.53
N GLU A 132 -2.71 -18.68 10.24
CA GLU A 132 -3.73 -17.68 9.89
C GLU A 132 -3.38 -16.99 8.57
N TRP A 133 -2.09 -16.75 8.27
CA TRP A 133 -1.67 -16.29 6.95
C TRP A 133 -2.00 -17.26 5.83
N ALA A 134 -1.78 -18.55 6.05
CA ALA A 134 -2.11 -19.60 5.08
C ALA A 134 -3.62 -19.68 4.86
N ASP A 135 -4.42 -19.67 5.93
CA ASP A 135 -5.89 -19.73 5.86
C ASP A 135 -6.47 -18.53 5.11
N ARG A 136 -5.96 -17.32 5.40
CA ARG A 136 -6.39 -16.10 4.69
C ARG A 136 -6.03 -16.16 3.21
N ARG A 137 -4.86 -16.71 2.87
CA ARG A 137 -4.45 -16.86 1.47
C ARG A 137 -5.35 -17.82 0.74
N GLN A 138 -5.63 -18.98 1.33
CA GLN A 138 -6.55 -19.96 0.75
C GLN A 138 -7.96 -19.38 0.56
N ALA A 139 -8.46 -18.63 1.55
CA ALA A 139 -9.74 -17.95 1.45
C ALA A 139 -9.76 -16.92 0.31
N LEU A 140 -8.73 -16.07 0.22
CA LEU A 140 -8.63 -15.08 -0.85
C LEU A 140 -8.55 -15.73 -2.24
N GLU A 141 -7.78 -16.81 -2.39
CA GLU A 141 -7.69 -17.57 -3.63
C GLU A 141 -9.03 -18.20 -4.02
N ALA A 142 -9.76 -18.76 -3.05
CA ALA A 142 -11.10 -19.33 -3.27
C ALA A 142 -12.12 -18.26 -3.71
N GLU A 143 -11.96 -17.02 -3.26
CA GLU A 143 -12.76 -15.87 -3.69
C GLU A 143 -12.35 -15.30 -5.07
N GLY A 144 -11.31 -15.85 -5.69
CA GLY A 144 -10.79 -15.42 -7.00
C GLY A 144 -9.77 -14.29 -6.93
N GLY A 145 -9.09 -14.13 -5.79
CA GLY A 145 -8.02 -13.15 -5.59
C GLY A 145 -8.51 -11.76 -5.15
N TYR A 146 -7.54 -10.86 -4.94
CA TYR A 146 -7.81 -9.47 -4.58
C TYR A 146 -8.60 -8.76 -5.69
N LYS A 147 -9.68 -8.07 -5.31
CA LYS A 147 -10.55 -7.39 -6.28
C LYS A 147 -9.88 -6.13 -6.81
N VAL A 148 -9.73 -6.08 -8.13
CA VAL A 148 -9.26 -4.89 -8.86
C VAL A 148 -10.40 -4.27 -9.64
N PRO A 149 -10.50 -2.93 -9.72
CA PRO A 149 -11.48 -2.26 -10.57
C PRO A 149 -11.33 -2.68 -12.03
N GLU A 150 -12.43 -2.69 -12.80
CA GLU A 150 -12.37 -2.98 -14.23
C GLU A 150 -11.44 -2.01 -14.99
N ASN A 151 -10.90 -2.47 -16.12
CA ASN A 151 -10.16 -1.60 -17.03
C ASN A 151 -11.14 -0.65 -17.74
N GLN A 152 -10.98 0.65 -17.52
CA GLN A 152 -11.81 1.70 -18.12
C GLN A 152 -11.24 2.17 -19.47
N THR A 153 -9.98 1.86 -19.78
CA THR A 153 -9.35 2.20 -21.06
C THR A 153 -8.47 1.06 -21.58
N PRO A 154 -8.22 0.99 -22.91
CA PRO A 154 -7.26 0.04 -23.46
C PRO A 154 -5.85 0.17 -22.86
N TRP A 155 -5.42 1.40 -22.54
CA TRP A 155 -4.13 1.63 -21.91
C TRP A 155 -4.05 1.05 -20.50
N GLN A 156 -5.10 1.17 -19.69
CA GLN A 156 -5.14 0.54 -18.36
C GLN A 156 -4.97 -0.98 -18.45
N LYS A 157 -5.60 -1.62 -19.44
CA LYS A 157 -5.43 -3.05 -19.69
C LYS A 157 -3.96 -3.38 -20.01
N ILE A 158 -3.38 -2.70 -21.02
CA ILE A 158 -1.98 -2.90 -21.42
C ILE A 158 -1.03 -2.68 -20.24
N PHE A 159 -1.26 -1.61 -19.46
CA PHE A 159 -0.44 -1.28 -18.31
C PHE A 159 -0.50 -2.38 -17.24
N ARG A 160 -1.70 -2.80 -16.81
CA ARG A 160 -1.85 -3.85 -15.79
C ARG A 160 -1.25 -5.19 -16.21
N GLU A 161 -1.35 -5.54 -17.49
CA GLU A 161 -0.80 -6.79 -18.02
C GLU A 161 0.73 -6.82 -18.04
N ASN A 162 1.40 -5.66 -18.03
CA ASN A 162 2.83 -5.58 -18.32
C ASN A 162 3.64 -4.76 -17.30
N VAL A 163 3.03 -4.17 -16.27
CA VAL A 163 3.76 -3.30 -15.33
C VAL A 163 4.44 -4.10 -14.22
N GLY A 164 5.70 -3.78 -13.95
CA GLY A 164 6.43 -4.23 -12.77
C GLY A 164 5.98 -3.54 -11.48
N GLN A 165 6.35 -4.12 -10.33
CA GLN A 165 6.05 -3.59 -9.00
C GLN A 165 6.99 -2.42 -8.63
N PHE A 166 6.72 -1.70 -7.52
CA PHE A 166 7.52 -0.53 -7.15
C PHE A 166 8.96 -0.87 -6.76
N ASP A 167 9.21 -2.04 -6.16
CA ASP A 167 10.57 -2.54 -5.87
C ASP A 167 11.43 -2.69 -7.14
N LYS A 168 10.79 -2.77 -8.31
CA LYS A 168 11.43 -2.85 -9.63
C LYS A 168 11.26 -1.57 -10.46
N GLY A 169 10.77 -0.49 -9.86
CA GLY A 169 10.67 0.83 -10.48
C GLY A 169 9.42 1.07 -11.34
N MET A 170 8.41 0.19 -11.29
CA MET A 170 7.13 0.36 -12.02
C MET A 170 7.31 0.58 -13.54
N VAL A 171 8.28 -0.11 -14.14
CA VAL A 171 8.51 -0.10 -15.59
C VAL A 171 7.68 -1.17 -16.28
N LEU A 172 7.44 -1.04 -17.58
CA LEU A 172 6.87 -2.13 -18.37
C LEU A 172 7.89 -3.26 -18.52
N ASP A 173 7.45 -4.49 -18.31
CA ASP A 173 8.25 -5.70 -18.45
C ASP A 173 8.87 -5.77 -19.85
N GLY A 174 10.16 -6.05 -19.90
CA GLY A 174 10.96 -6.08 -21.14
C GLY A 174 11.31 -4.71 -21.73
N ALA A 175 10.68 -3.60 -21.31
CA ALA A 175 11.02 -2.26 -21.83
C ALA A 175 12.49 -1.86 -21.60
N PRO A 176 13.11 -2.16 -20.43
CA PRO A 176 14.54 -1.87 -20.21
C PRO A 176 15.51 -2.61 -21.14
N ASP A 177 15.07 -3.63 -21.90
CA ASP A 177 15.90 -4.38 -22.85
C ASP A 177 16.12 -3.60 -24.16
N PHE A 178 15.21 -2.67 -24.48
CA PHE A 178 15.26 -1.84 -25.69
C PHE A 178 16.18 -0.63 -25.49
N ARG A 179 17.50 -0.87 -25.54
CA ARG A 179 18.52 0.19 -25.39
C ARG A 179 19.25 0.50 -26.69
N SER A 180 19.54 1.79 -26.89
CA SER A 180 20.29 2.32 -28.04
C SER A 180 19.69 1.87 -29.38
N VAL A 181 18.35 1.92 -29.49
CA VAL A 181 17.60 1.39 -30.63
C VAL A 181 18.10 1.98 -31.96
N ALA A 182 18.28 3.30 -32.02
CA ALA A 182 18.74 3.99 -33.22
C ALA A 182 20.20 3.66 -33.63
N SER A 183 21.05 3.20 -32.71
CA SER A 183 22.43 2.81 -33.04
C SER A 183 22.55 1.35 -33.45
N LYS A 184 21.59 0.50 -33.06
CA LYS A 184 21.58 -0.93 -33.35
C LYS A 184 20.79 -1.26 -34.62
N PHE A 185 19.76 -0.47 -34.92
CA PHE A 185 18.82 -0.77 -35.98
C PHE A 185 18.51 0.48 -36.80
N THR A 186 18.58 0.32 -38.13
CA THR A 186 17.90 1.22 -39.06
C THR A 186 16.49 0.66 -39.28
N PRO A 187 15.41 1.43 -39.03
CA PRO A 187 14.07 0.98 -39.36
C PRO A 187 13.96 0.58 -40.83
N ARG A 188 13.09 -0.39 -41.14
CA ARG A 188 12.86 -0.81 -42.53
C ARG A 188 12.35 0.38 -43.34
N ASN A 189 12.84 0.50 -44.58
CA ASN A 189 12.24 1.42 -45.54
C ASN A 189 10.76 1.08 -45.73
N ASN A 190 9.93 2.11 -45.85
CA ASN A 190 8.50 1.99 -46.10
C ASN A 190 8.14 2.08 -47.60
N HIS A 191 9.14 2.18 -48.48
CA HIS A 191 9.11 2.08 -49.93
C HIS A 191 10.52 1.78 -50.46
#